data_AF-A0A357BMB6-F1
#
_entry.id   AF-A0A357BMB6-F1
#
_cell.length_a   1.000
_cell.length_b   1.000
_cell.length_c   1.000
_cell.angle_alpha   90.00
_cell.angle_beta   90.00
_cell.angle_gamma   90.00
#
_symmetry.space_group_name_H-M   'P 1'
#
loop_
_entity.id
_entity.type
_entity.pdbx_description
1 polymer ?
#
loop_
_entity_poly.entity_id
_entity_poly.type
_entity_poly.pdbx_seq_one_letter_code
_entity_poly.pdbx_strand_id
1 'polypeptide(L)'
;MNQTGSSESNDFFVDISHLSQEELWRYAFIDVRETVERLLHPVKEIPSRHYPMSQSPGTNLKLDDSQFYIIFCAKGKRSFAVTKELRSRGLINVFSLKNGTDDFKDYFAKRT
;
A
#
# COMPACT_ATOMS: atom_id res chain seq x y z
N MET A 1 23.26 -9.13 27.70
CA MET A 1 22.94 -9.68 26.37
C MET A 1 21.43 -9.87 26.27
N ASN A 2 20.86 -9.23 25.25
CA ASN A 2 19.62 -9.52 24.52
C ASN A 2 18.30 -9.66 25.28
N GLN A 3 17.45 -8.63 25.15
CA GLN A 3 16.06 -8.78 24.72
C GLN A 3 15.68 -7.59 23.82
N THR A 4 15.89 -7.73 22.51
CA THR A 4 15.31 -6.86 21.47
C THR A 4 14.58 -7.76 20.50
N GLY A 5 13.26 -7.82 20.60
CA GLY A 5 12.50 -8.70 19.73
C GLY A 5 11.01 -8.62 19.97
N SER A 6 10.39 -7.47 19.62
CA SER A 6 8.98 -7.37 19.20
C SER A 6 8.51 -5.91 19.13
N SER A 7 8.89 -5.16 18.07
CA SER A 7 8.15 -3.93 17.70
C SER A 7 8.26 -3.52 16.22
N GLU A 8 9.12 -4.16 15.41
CA GLU A 8 9.39 -3.70 14.03
C GLU A 8 8.30 -4.04 13.00
N SER A 9 7.34 -4.91 13.33
CA SER A 9 6.36 -5.42 12.35
C SER A 9 5.19 -4.46 12.05
N ASN A 10 4.94 -3.45 12.88
CA ASN A 10 3.82 -2.52 12.66
C ASN A 10 4.16 -1.36 11.73
N ASP A 11 5.44 -1.03 11.54
CA ASP A 11 5.83 0.16 10.78
C ASP A 11 5.59 0.03 9.27
N PHE A 12 5.51 -1.20 8.75
CA PHE A 12 5.26 -1.46 7.33
C PHE A 12 3.81 -1.26 6.91
N PHE A 13 2.88 -1.21 7.86
CA PHE A 13 1.45 -1.18 7.56
C PHE A 13 0.85 0.17 7.94
N VAL A 14 -0.13 0.58 7.16
CA VAL A 14 -1.00 1.70 7.50
C VAL A 14 -2.40 1.17 7.75
N ASP A 15 -3.02 1.60 8.84
CA ASP A 15 -4.43 1.36 9.11
C ASP A 15 -5.22 2.59 8.67
N ILE A 16 -5.84 2.50 7.50
CA ILE A 16 -6.61 3.62 6.95
C ILE A 16 -7.94 3.82 7.68
N SER A 17 -8.42 2.86 8.48
CA SER A 17 -9.73 2.94 9.13
C SER A 17 -9.86 4.11 10.11
N HIS A 18 -8.72 4.53 10.67
CA HIS A 18 -8.60 5.62 11.64
C HIS A 18 -8.21 6.96 11.00
N LEU A 19 -7.88 6.99 9.70
CA LEU A 19 -7.51 8.24 9.03
C LEU A 19 -8.77 9.06 8.73
N SER A 20 -8.64 10.38 8.89
CA SER A 20 -9.54 11.34 8.25
C SER A 20 -9.32 11.33 6.73
N GLN A 21 -10.28 11.89 5.99
CA GLN A 21 -10.13 12.00 4.54
C GLN A 21 -8.94 12.89 4.17
N GLU A 22 -8.70 13.98 4.89
CA GLU A 22 -7.55 14.87 4.68
C GLU A 22 -6.23 14.13 4.89
N GLU A 23 -6.10 13.33 5.94
CA GLU A 23 -4.91 12.52 6.19
C GLU A 23 -4.71 11.45 5.12
N LEU A 24 -5.79 10.78 4.69
CA LEU A 24 -5.73 9.79 3.61
C LEU A 24 -5.22 10.40 2.30
N TRP A 25 -5.63 11.63 2.00
CA TRP A 25 -5.20 12.36 0.79
C TRP A 25 -3.75 12.82 0.79
N ARG A 26 -3.05 12.75 1.94
CA ARG A 26 -1.60 13.03 1.99
C ARG A 26 -0.76 11.90 1.37
N TYR A 27 -1.38 10.75 1.14
CA TYR A 27 -0.72 9.59 0.54
C TYR A 27 -0.98 9.52 -0.97
N ALA A 28 0.05 9.14 -1.71
CA ALA A 28 -0.09 8.68 -3.08
C ALA A 28 -0.31 7.16 -3.11
N PHE A 29 -1.28 6.69 -3.90
CA PHE A 29 -1.66 5.29 -3.92
C PHE A 29 -1.04 4.53 -5.09
N ILE A 30 -0.51 3.34 -4.79
CA ILE A 30 0.11 2.43 -5.76
C ILE A 30 -0.68 1.11 -5.79
N ASP A 31 -1.33 0.84 -6.91
CA ASP A 31 -2.02 -0.43 -7.18
C ASP A 31 -1.02 -1.41 -7.83
N VAL A 32 -0.69 -2.50 -7.14
CA VAL A 32 0.20 -3.55 -7.69
C VAL A 32 -0.55 -4.80 -8.17
N ARG A 33 -1.88 -4.72 -8.30
CA ARG A 33 -2.68 -5.81 -8.87
C ARG A 33 -2.39 -5.97 -10.36
N GLU A 34 -2.66 -7.16 -10.87
CA GLU A 34 -2.64 -7.41 -12.30
C GLU A 34 -3.74 -6.62 -13.01
N THR A 35 -3.51 -6.29 -14.28
CA THR A 35 -4.46 -5.50 -15.08
C THR A 35 -5.85 -6.12 -15.10
N VAL A 36 -5.95 -7.46 -15.18
CA VAL A 36 -7.24 -8.17 -15.15
C VAL A 36 -8.01 -7.96 -13.85
N GLU A 37 -7.32 -7.95 -12.70
CA GLU A 37 -7.95 -7.73 -11.39
C GLU A 37 -8.53 -6.31 -11.28
N ARG A 38 -7.79 -5.31 -11.80
CA ARG A 38 -8.22 -3.91 -11.81
C ARG A 38 -9.41 -3.68 -12.74
N LEU A 39 -9.47 -4.39 -13.88
CA LEU A 39 -10.58 -4.32 -14.81
C LEU A 39 -11.86 -4.97 -14.26
N LEU A 40 -11.74 -6.14 -13.65
CA LEU A 40 -12.89 -6.87 -13.09
C LEU A 40 -13.43 -6.25 -11.80
N HIS A 41 -12.53 -5.73 -10.96
CA HIS A 41 -12.86 -5.19 -9.64
C HIS A 41 -12.14 -3.84 -9.43
N PRO A 42 -12.61 -2.77 -10.10
CA PRO A 42 -11.97 -1.46 -9.98
C PRO A 42 -12.14 -0.89 -8.57
N VAL A 43 -11.09 -0.24 -8.07
CA VAL A 43 -11.18 0.69 -6.92
C VAL A 43 -11.36 2.08 -7.54
N LYS A 44 -12.51 2.71 -7.30
CA LYS A 44 -12.90 3.98 -7.96
C LYS A 44 -12.85 5.17 -7.00
N GLU A 45 -12.86 4.88 -5.72
CA GLU A 45 -12.93 5.83 -4.62
C GLU A 45 -11.62 6.60 -4.43
N ILE A 46 -10.50 6.04 -4.92
CA ILE A 46 -9.18 6.65 -4.79
C ILE A 46 -8.37 6.58 -6.10
N PRO A 47 -7.79 7.70 -6.55
CA PRO A 47 -6.86 7.68 -7.67
C PRO A 47 -5.60 6.92 -7.26
N SER A 48 -5.12 6.04 -8.14
CA SER A 48 -3.90 5.26 -7.90
C SER A 48 -3.08 5.12 -9.18
N ARG A 49 -1.75 5.12 -9.02
CA ARG A 49 -0.82 4.72 -10.07
C ARG A 49 -0.77 3.19 -10.11
N HIS A 50 -0.85 2.63 -11.30
CA HIS A 50 -0.94 1.18 -11.47
C HIS A 50 0.38 0.60 -11.99
N TYR A 51 0.89 -0.39 -11.27
CA TYR A 51 2.13 -1.08 -11.56
C TYR A 51 1.93 -2.59 -11.37
N PRO A 52 1.45 -3.30 -12.41
CA PRO A 52 1.27 -4.75 -12.33
C PRO A 52 2.55 -5.45 -11.88
N MET A 53 2.40 -6.41 -10.97
CA MET A 53 3.54 -7.19 -10.48
C MET A 53 4.23 -7.95 -11.61
N SER A 54 3.47 -8.50 -12.56
CA SER A 54 4.00 -9.17 -13.76
C SER A 54 4.91 -8.28 -14.62
N GLN A 55 4.70 -6.96 -14.60
CA GLN A 55 5.45 -5.99 -15.41
C GLN A 55 6.54 -5.26 -14.63
N SER A 56 6.62 -5.49 -13.32
CA SER A 56 7.54 -4.78 -12.42
C SER A 56 8.42 -5.76 -11.63
N PRO A 57 9.19 -6.65 -12.29
CA PRO A 57 10.08 -7.58 -11.61
C PRO A 57 11.11 -6.79 -10.77
N GLY A 58 11.17 -7.08 -9.48
CA GLY A 58 12.11 -6.44 -8.56
C GLY A 58 11.84 -4.96 -8.30
N THR A 59 10.57 -4.52 -8.28
CA THR A 59 10.17 -3.20 -7.74
C THR A 59 11.00 -2.03 -8.27
N ASN A 60 11.19 -1.95 -9.59
CA ASN A 60 11.72 -0.76 -10.28
C ASN A 60 10.69 0.39 -10.30
N LEU A 61 10.01 0.60 -9.17
CA LEU A 61 9.11 1.72 -8.94
C LEU A 61 9.97 2.94 -8.69
N LYS A 62 9.94 3.89 -9.63
CA LYS A 62 10.53 5.22 -9.44
C LYS A 62 9.56 6.05 -8.59
N LEU A 63 9.82 6.07 -7.30
CA LEU A 63 9.06 6.81 -6.29
C LEU A 63 9.91 7.95 -5.74
N ASP A 64 9.25 9.01 -5.28
CA ASP A 64 9.85 10.21 -4.69
C ASP A 64 10.04 10.00 -3.17
N ASP A 65 11.24 10.22 -2.66
CA ASP A 65 11.57 10.02 -1.24
C ASP A 65 10.97 11.09 -0.31
N SER A 66 10.37 12.15 -0.85
CA SER A 66 9.63 13.16 -0.10
C SER A 66 8.13 12.86 0.05
N GLN A 67 7.60 11.90 -0.71
CA GLN A 67 6.16 11.62 -0.78
C GLN A 67 5.76 10.35 -0.03
N PHE A 68 4.73 10.42 0.81
CA PHE A 68 4.18 9.23 1.46
C PHE A 68 3.37 8.38 0.47
N TYR A 69 3.58 7.05 0.47
CA TYR A 69 2.88 6.11 -0.40
C TYR A 69 2.15 5.00 0.36
N ILE A 70 0.95 4.65 -0.12
CA ILE A 70 0.25 3.44 0.28
C ILE A 70 0.18 2.50 -0.92
N ILE A 71 0.73 1.31 -0.73
CA ILE A 71 0.77 0.25 -1.74
C ILE A 71 -0.29 -0.78 -1.39
N PHE A 72 -1.10 -1.17 -2.37
CA PHE A 72 -2.14 -2.15 -2.17
C PHE A 72 -2.18 -3.18 -3.30
N CYS A 73 -2.57 -4.40 -2.93
CA CYS A 73 -2.97 -5.42 -3.88
C CYS A 73 -4.38 -5.92 -3.51
N ALA A 74 -4.83 -7.04 -4.08
CA ALA A 74 -6.16 -7.56 -3.74
C ALA A 74 -6.31 -7.94 -2.25
N LYS A 75 -5.24 -8.48 -1.62
CA LYS A 75 -5.30 -9.11 -0.28
C LYS A 75 -4.09 -8.79 0.62
N GLY A 76 -3.37 -7.71 0.35
CA GLY A 76 -2.22 -7.23 1.14
C GLY A 76 -0.89 -8.01 1.00
N LYS A 77 -0.89 -9.30 0.61
CA LYS A 77 0.36 -10.10 0.57
C LYS A 77 1.41 -9.57 -0.42
N ARG A 78 1.01 -9.24 -1.66
CA ARG A 78 1.92 -8.74 -2.71
C ARG A 78 2.43 -7.34 -2.39
N SER A 79 1.55 -6.46 -1.93
CA SER A 79 1.93 -5.10 -1.53
C SER A 79 2.90 -5.12 -0.35
N PHE A 80 2.72 -6.01 0.62
CA PHE A 80 3.68 -6.15 1.73
C PHE A 80 5.08 -6.55 1.25
N ALA A 81 5.17 -7.52 0.33
CA ALA A 81 6.46 -7.90 -0.27
C ALA A 81 7.12 -6.73 -1.01
N VAL A 82 6.33 -5.97 -1.77
CA VAL A 82 6.79 -4.75 -2.47
C VAL A 82 7.29 -3.68 -1.48
N THR A 83 6.51 -3.38 -0.43
CA THR A 83 6.87 -2.41 0.61
C THR A 83 8.16 -2.81 1.32
N LYS A 84 8.33 -4.10 1.64
CA LYS A 84 9.57 -4.62 2.25
C LYS A 84 10.78 -4.38 1.37
N GLU A 85 10.66 -4.70 0.09
CA GLU A 85 11.75 -4.53 -0.87
C GLU A 85 12.07 -3.05 -1.14
N LEU A 86 11.07 -2.17 -1.17
CA LEU A 86 11.31 -0.73 -1.31
C LEU A 86 12.01 -0.15 -0.08
N ARG A 87 11.60 -0.56 1.12
CA ARG A 87 12.24 -0.13 2.37
C ARG A 87 13.66 -0.68 2.54
N SER A 88 13.94 -1.91 2.10
CA SER A 88 15.31 -2.45 2.11
C SER A 88 16.27 -1.63 1.23
N ARG A 89 15.73 -0.88 0.27
CA ARG A 89 16.47 0.06 -0.60
C ARG A 89 16.53 1.50 -0.05
N GLY A 90 16.04 1.73 1.16
CA GLY A 90 16.12 3.03 1.85
C GLY A 90 14.88 3.93 1.70
N LEU A 91 13.86 3.51 0.94
CA LEU A 91 12.63 4.28 0.80
C LEU A 91 11.70 4.02 1.99
N ILE A 92 11.78 4.85 3.03
CA ILE A 92 11.09 4.63 4.32
C ILE A 92 9.61 5.05 4.32
N ASN A 93 9.22 5.97 3.44
CA ASN A 93 7.90 6.62 3.38
C ASN A 93 6.84 5.79 2.61
N VAL A 94 7.04 4.48 2.48
CA VAL A 94 6.11 3.55 1.80
C VAL A 94 5.49 2.60 2.80
N PHE A 95 4.19 2.35 2.66
CA PHE A 95 3.40 1.51 3.56
C PHE A 95 2.55 0.52 2.74
N SER A 96 2.29 -0.66 3.30
CA SER A 96 1.37 -1.63 2.73
C SER A 96 0.00 -1.50 3.36
N LEU A 97 -1.05 -1.56 2.55
CA LEU A 97 -2.41 -1.72 3.01
C LEU A 97 -2.65 -3.19 3.37
N LYS A 98 -2.97 -3.47 4.64
CA LYS A 98 -2.93 -4.83 5.21
C LYS A 98 -3.94 -5.78 4.57
N ASN A 99 -5.19 -5.33 4.35
CA ASN A 99 -6.23 -6.18 3.77
C ASN A 99 -6.47 -5.89 2.28
N GLY A 100 -5.61 -5.06 1.67
CA GLY A 100 -5.70 -4.75 0.25
C GLY A 100 -6.98 -3.99 -0.09
N THR A 101 -7.67 -4.39 -1.16
CA THR A 101 -8.86 -3.67 -1.63
C THR A 101 -10.07 -3.74 -0.69
N ASP A 102 -10.08 -4.69 0.25
CA ASP A 102 -11.18 -4.79 1.21
C ASP A 102 -11.15 -3.62 2.22
N ASP A 103 -9.97 -3.10 2.57
CA ASP A 103 -9.85 -1.92 3.44
C ASP A 103 -10.50 -0.68 2.82
N PHE A 104 -10.43 -0.50 1.49
CA PHE A 104 -11.10 0.61 0.81
C PHE A 104 -12.62 0.48 0.90
N LYS A 105 -13.16 -0.72 0.63
CA LYS A 105 -14.60 -0.96 0.72
C LYS A 105 -15.12 -0.60 2.11
N ASP A 106 -14.44 -1.09 3.14
CA ASP A 106 -14.81 -0.84 4.54
C ASP A 106 -14.67 0.63 4.93
N TYR A 107 -13.61 1.30 4.46
CA TYR A 107 -13.36 2.72 4.74
C TYR A 107 -14.45 3.63 4.14
N PHE A 108 -14.80 3.40 2.87
CA PHE A 108 -15.75 4.24 2.15
C PHE A 108 -17.22 3.89 2.44
N ALA A 109 -17.55 2.62 2.69
CA ALA A 109 -18.91 2.23 3.08
C ALA A 109 -19.38 2.85 4.41
N LYS A 110 -18.46 3.13 5.34
CA LYS A 110 -18.77 3.82 6.61
C LYS A 110 -19.06 5.32 6.44
N ARG A 111 -18.84 5.88 5.25
CA ARG A 111 -18.88 7.32 4.97
C ARG A 111 -19.89 7.69 3.87
N THR A 112 -20.63 6.71 3.37
CA THR A 112 -21.82 6.87 2.50
C THR A 112 -23.08 6.76 3.32
#